data_AF-A0AAW9J4D8-F1
#
_entry.id   AF-A0AAW9J4D8-F1
#
_cell.length_a   1.000
_cell.length_b   1.000
_cell.length_c   1.000
_cell.angle_alpha   90.00
_cell.angle_beta   90.00
_cell.angle_gamma   90.00
#
_symmetry.space_group_name_H-M   'P 1'
#
loop_
_entity.id
_entity.type
_entity.pdbx_description
1 polymer ?
#
loop_
_entity_poly.entity_id
_entity_poly.type
_entity_poly.pdbx_seq_one_letter_code
_entity_poly.pdbx_strand_id
1 'polypeptide(L)'
;VHIVDELVYDLVHDDGMKDKEETLKLLCNKYERDTIIEAYDEIMELVKDGLLYSEDKYEDIAHGSMEDRDYIKAVCLNIIHGCNLRCKYCFADEGEYNGHKGVMSIETAKKAIEYVVKRSGPRRNIEIDLFGGEPTMIMDTVKEIIQYARENEKEWKKNIRFTKTTNAT
;
A
#
# COMPACT_ATOMS: atom_id res chain seq x y z
N VAL A 1 21.25 -3.22 -14.44
CA VAL A 1 22.39 -2.27 -14.36
C VAL A 1 22.53 -1.87 -12.90
N HIS A 2 23.12 -2.72 -12.08
CA HIS A 2 23.48 -2.46 -10.69
C HIS A 2 24.73 -3.30 -10.39
N ILE A 3 25.82 -2.99 -11.10
CA ILE A 3 27.12 -3.58 -10.78
C ILE A 3 27.77 -2.57 -9.84
N VAL A 4 27.84 -2.94 -8.57
CA VAL A 4 28.59 -2.19 -7.56
C VAL A 4 30.06 -2.62 -7.69
N ASP A 5 30.97 -1.67 -7.59
CA ASP A 5 32.41 -1.97 -7.61
C ASP A 5 32.76 -2.93 -6.46
N GLU A 6 33.64 -3.90 -6.72
CA GLU A 6 34.02 -4.93 -5.75
C GLU A 6 34.68 -4.31 -4.50
N LEU A 7 35.45 -3.23 -4.67
CA LEU A 7 36.04 -2.49 -3.55
C LEU A 7 34.96 -1.84 -2.69
N VAL A 8 33.95 -1.23 -3.30
CA VAL A 8 32.85 -0.60 -2.56
C VAL A 8 32.04 -1.65 -1.80
N TYR A 9 31.82 -2.82 -2.41
CA TYR A 9 31.17 -3.96 -1.74
C TYR A 9 31.97 -4.46 -0.53
N ASP A 10 33.30 -4.51 -0.64
CA ASP A 10 34.17 -4.92 0.47
C ASP A 10 34.33 -3.85 1.56
N LEU A 11 33.97 -2.58 1.27
CA LEU A 11 34.04 -1.45 2.20
C LEU A 11 32.75 -1.30 3.01
N VAL A 12 31.59 -1.40 2.37
CA VAL A 12 30.28 -1.13 2.98
C VAL A 12 29.76 -2.39 3.69
N HIS A 13 29.49 -2.30 5.00
CA HIS A 13 29.03 -3.41 5.83
C HIS A 13 27.74 -3.04 6.56
N ASP A 14 26.86 -4.01 6.83
CA ASP A 14 25.56 -3.77 7.47
C ASP A 14 25.64 -3.09 8.86
N ASP A 15 26.75 -3.27 9.58
CA ASP A 15 27.01 -2.70 10.91
C ASP A 15 27.73 -1.34 10.87
N GLY A 16 27.99 -0.80 9.68
CA GLY A 16 28.65 0.48 9.46
C GLY A 16 30.07 0.35 8.91
N MET A 17 30.70 1.50 8.65
CA MET A 17 32.09 1.54 8.19
C MET A 17 33.05 1.23 9.34
N LYS A 18 34.00 0.33 9.10
CA LYS A 18 35.15 0.13 9.99
C LYS A 18 36.06 1.35 9.96
N ASP A 19 36.93 1.49 10.97
CA ASP A 19 37.93 2.56 10.95
C ASP A 19 38.84 2.47 9.71
N LYS A 20 39.32 3.62 9.25
CA LYS A 20 40.14 3.74 8.04
C LYS A 20 41.42 2.91 8.12
N GLU A 21 42.09 2.87 9.28
CA GLU A 21 43.32 2.08 9.43
C GLU A 21 43.06 0.57 9.44
N GLU A 22 41.95 0.14 10.05
CA GLU A 22 41.53 -1.25 10.06
C GLU A 22 41.14 -1.73 8.65
N THR A 23 40.38 -0.90 7.95
CA THR A 23 39.98 -1.13 6.56
C THR A 23 41.19 -1.31 5.65
N LEU A 24 42.20 -0.43 5.78
CA LEU A 24 43.45 -0.56 5.03
C LEU A 24 44.20 -1.86 5.35
N LYS A 25 44.22 -2.31 6.61
CA LYS A 25 44.87 -3.58 6.98
C LYS A 25 44.14 -4.80 6.41
N LEU A 26 42.81 -4.75 6.33
CA LEU A 26 41.99 -5.85 5.82
C LEU A 26 42.09 -5.98 4.29
N LEU A 27 42.14 -4.85 3.59
CA LEU A 27 42.01 -4.80 2.13
C LEU A 27 43.33 -4.60 1.37
N CYS A 28 44.45 -4.32 2.05
CA CYS A 28 45.75 -4.07 1.41
C CYS A 28 46.30 -5.24 0.56
N ASN A 29 45.84 -6.47 0.81
CA ASN A 29 46.24 -7.63 0.01
C ASN A 29 45.44 -7.77 -1.29
N LYS A 30 44.32 -7.04 -1.43
CA LYS A 30 43.37 -7.16 -2.54
C LYS A 30 43.36 -5.92 -3.43
N TYR A 31 43.56 -4.73 -2.86
CA TYR A 31 43.51 -3.46 -3.58
C TYR A 31 44.69 -2.55 -3.21
N GLU A 32 45.00 -1.60 -4.09
CA GLU A 32 46.04 -0.60 -3.84
C GLU A 32 45.64 0.34 -2.71
N ARG A 33 46.64 0.74 -1.92
CA ARG A 33 46.43 1.56 -0.72
C ARG A 33 45.70 2.88 -1.04
N ASP A 34 46.14 3.57 -2.09
CA ASP A 34 45.61 4.89 -2.43
C ASP A 34 44.16 4.77 -2.93
N THR A 35 43.85 3.73 -3.71
CA THR A 35 42.47 3.43 -4.16
C THR A 35 41.53 3.13 -2.99
N ILE A 36 41.99 2.37 -1.98
CA ILE A 36 41.20 2.13 -0.75
C ILE A 36 40.93 3.44 -0.01
N ILE A 37 41.94 4.32 0.09
CA ILE A 37 41.81 5.62 0.76
C ILE A 37 40.78 6.50 0.06
N GLU A 38 40.87 6.62 -1.26
CA GLU A 38 39.95 7.41 -2.08
C GLU A 38 38.51 6.90 -1.94
N ALA A 39 38.28 5.60 -2.16
CA ALA A 39 36.96 5.00 -2.06
C ALA A 39 36.38 5.12 -0.64
N TYR A 40 37.21 4.96 0.39
CA TYR A 40 36.79 5.14 1.78
C TYR A 40 36.33 6.57 2.05
N ASP A 41 37.09 7.57 1.60
CA ASP A 41 36.76 8.98 1.82
C ASP A 41 35.48 9.37 1.07
N GLU A 42 35.31 8.92 -0.17
CA GLU A 42 34.07 9.11 -0.93
C GLU A 42 32.85 8.50 -0.22
N ILE A 43 32.96 7.27 0.29
CA ILE A 43 31.87 6.63 1.03
C ILE A 43 31.59 7.39 2.33
N MET A 44 32.62 7.82 3.06
CA MET A 44 32.44 8.58 4.29
C MET A 44 31.80 9.95 4.08
N GLU A 45 32.01 10.60 2.94
CA GLU A 45 31.25 11.79 2.55
C GLU A 45 29.76 11.46 2.43
N LEU A 46 29.39 10.34 1.80
CA LEU A 46 28.00 9.88 1.71
C LEU A 46 27.40 9.55 3.09
N VAL A 47 28.19 8.98 4.01
CA VAL A 47 27.75 8.74 5.40
C VAL A 47 27.49 10.07 6.11
N LYS A 48 28.42 11.02 5.98
CA LYS A 48 28.31 12.35 6.59
C LYS A 48 27.11 13.13 6.04
N ASP A 49 26.81 12.97 4.76
CA ASP A 49 25.66 13.58 4.11
C ASP A 49 24.34 12.86 4.43
N GLY A 50 24.39 11.74 5.18
CA GLY A 50 23.23 10.96 5.56
C GLY A 50 22.58 10.22 4.39
N LEU A 51 23.37 9.91 3.35
CA LEU A 51 22.95 9.12 2.19
C LEU A 51 23.25 7.62 2.36
N LEU A 52 24.23 7.29 3.21
CA LEU A 52 24.54 5.93 3.64
C LEU A 52 24.48 5.86 5.18
N TYR A 53 24.02 4.71 5.70
CA TYR A 53 23.78 4.50 7.15
C TYR A 53 22.95 5.61 7.80
N SER A 54 21.99 6.14 7.06
CA SER A 54 21.11 7.20 7.53
C SER A 54 20.25 6.72 8.68
N GLU A 55 20.12 7.55 9.72
CA GLU A 55 19.20 7.30 10.82
C GLU A 55 17.73 7.24 10.36
N ASP A 56 16.94 6.38 11.02
CA ASP A 56 15.49 6.35 10.81
C ASP A 56 14.83 7.53 11.56
N LYS A 57 14.62 8.62 10.83
CA LYS A 57 13.97 9.84 11.35
C LYS A 57 12.51 9.63 11.79
N TYR A 58 11.91 8.47 11.49
CA TYR A 58 10.52 8.16 11.80
C TYR A 58 10.35 7.14 12.93
N GLU A 59 11.43 6.58 13.48
CA GLU A 59 11.38 5.56 14.53
C GLU A 59 10.56 6.02 15.74
N ASP A 60 10.87 7.20 16.28
CA ASP A 60 10.13 7.79 17.40
C ASP A 60 8.65 8.08 17.07
N ILE A 61 8.35 8.43 15.81
CA ILE A 61 6.98 8.70 15.36
C ILE A 61 6.19 7.38 15.28
N ALA A 62 6.83 6.30 14.80
CA ALA A 62 6.22 4.98 14.72
C ALA A 62 5.95 4.38 16.11
N HIS A 63 6.81 4.68 17.09
CA HIS A 63 6.59 4.34 18.51
C HIS A 63 5.65 5.32 19.24
N GLY A 64 5.38 6.48 18.65
CA GLY A 64 4.37 7.44 19.08
C GLY A 64 2.96 6.83 19.10
N SER A 65 2.17 7.20 20.10
CA SER A 65 0.93 6.51 20.47
C SER A 65 -0.11 6.39 19.36
N MET A 66 -0.74 5.21 19.28
CA MET A 66 -1.97 4.87 18.55
C MET A 66 -3.23 5.60 19.09
N GLU A 67 -3.10 6.83 19.59
CA GLU A 67 -4.23 7.66 20.03
C GLU A 67 -5.01 8.26 18.84
N ASP A 68 -4.45 8.16 17.64
CA ASP A 68 -5.16 8.51 16.41
C ASP A 68 -6.35 7.57 16.21
N ARG A 69 -7.56 8.15 16.17
CA ARG A 69 -8.77 7.39 15.86
C ARG A 69 -8.65 6.78 14.48
N ASP A 70 -8.84 5.46 14.39
CA ASP A 70 -8.93 4.74 13.12
C ASP A 70 -10.12 5.24 12.29
N TYR A 71 -9.85 6.14 11.34
CA TYR A 71 -10.85 6.57 10.37
C TYR A 71 -10.85 5.66 9.15
N ILE A 72 -12.03 5.25 8.71
CA ILE A 72 -12.16 4.45 7.49
C ILE A 72 -11.89 5.34 6.27
N LYS A 73 -10.87 5.00 5.48
CA LYS A 73 -10.56 5.67 4.19
C LYS A 73 -11.34 5.04 3.04
N ALA A 74 -11.42 3.71 3.01
CA ALA A 74 -11.96 2.94 1.90
C ALA A 74 -12.81 1.77 2.39
N VAL A 75 -13.81 1.39 1.60
CA VAL A 75 -14.58 0.16 1.80
C VAL A 75 -14.68 -0.60 0.49
N CYS A 76 -14.64 -1.93 0.58
CA CYS A 76 -14.95 -2.83 -0.52
C CYS A 76 -16.32 -3.45 -0.26
N LEU A 77 -17.30 -3.14 -1.10
CA LEU A 77 -18.66 -3.64 -1.01
C LEU A 77 -18.79 -4.86 -1.91
N ASN A 78 -18.97 -6.03 -1.30
CA ASN A 78 -19.32 -7.25 -2.03
C ASN A 78 -20.80 -7.22 -2.44
N ILE A 79 -21.11 -6.57 -3.56
CA ILE A 79 -22.48 -6.26 -4.00
C ILE A 79 -23.20 -7.43 -4.67
N ILE A 80 -22.46 -8.45 -5.11
CA ILE A 80 -22.99 -9.67 -5.67
C ILE A 80 -22.03 -10.83 -5.41
N HIS A 81 -22.53 -11.95 -4.93
CA HIS A 81 -21.70 -13.15 -4.75
C HIS A 81 -21.54 -13.96 -6.04
N GLY A 82 -22.55 -13.95 -6.90
CA GLY A 82 -22.55 -14.68 -8.17
C GLY A 82 -21.59 -14.10 -9.22
N CYS A 83 -20.96 -14.99 -9.98
CA CYS A 83 -20.11 -14.67 -11.13
C CYS A 83 -20.49 -15.55 -12.34
N ASN A 84 -20.29 -15.05 -13.55
CA ASN A 84 -20.46 -15.81 -14.79
C ASN A 84 -19.21 -16.64 -15.17
N LEU A 85 -18.13 -16.53 -14.40
CA LEU A 85 -16.92 -17.34 -14.51
C LEU A 85 -16.71 -18.21 -13.24
N ARG A 86 -15.88 -19.24 -13.37
CA ARG A 86 -15.47 -20.16 -12.29
C ARG A 86 -13.95 -20.24 -12.17
N CYS A 87 -13.31 -19.13 -11.80
CA CYS A 87 -11.85 -19.07 -11.72
C CYS A 87 -11.33 -19.96 -10.57
N LYS A 88 -10.44 -20.91 -10.88
CA LYS A 88 -9.90 -21.90 -9.92
C LYS A 88 -9.22 -21.28 -8.68
N TYR A 89 -8.66 -20.08 -8.83
CA TYR A 89 -7.98 -19.35 -7.75
C TYR A 89 -8.91 -18.33 -7.04
N CYS A 90 -10.19 -18.31 -7.37
CA CYS A 90 -11.14 -17.37 -6.75
C CYS A 90 -11.44 -17.81 -5.31
N PHE A 91 -11.21 -16.92 -4.35
CA PHE A 91 -11.53 -17.15 -2.94
C PHE A 91 -13.04 -17.35 -2.68
N ALA A 92 -13.89 -17.01 -3.66
CA ALA A 92 -15.34 -17.09 -3.60
C ALA A 92 -15.89 -18.49 -3.93
N ASP A 93 -15.10 -19.56 -3.81
CA ASP A 93 -15.53 -20.94 -4.14
C ASP A 93 -16.14 -21.03 -5.54
N GLU A 94 -15.37 -20.63 -6.55
CA GLU A 94 -15.82 -20.54 -7.95
C GLU A 94 -17.07 -19.65 -8.17
N GLY A 95 -17.34 -18.71 -7.24
CA GLY A 95 -18.47 -17.78 -7.31
C GLY A 95 -19.71 -18.21 -6.50
N GLU A 96 -19.59 -19.19 -5.61
CA GLU A 96 -20.69 -19.67 -4.76
C GLU A 96 -20.66 -19.12 -3.32
N TYR A 97 -19.53 -18.57 -2.84
CA TYR A 97 -19.36 -18.02 -1.48
C TYR A 97 -20.00 -18.92 -0.39
N ASN A 98 -19.63 -20.20 -0.35
CA ASN A 98 -20.20 -21.20 0.57
C ASN A 98 -21.74 -21.34 0.47
N GLY A 99 -22.30 -21.23 -0.73
CA GLY A 99 -23.70 -21.55 -1.05
C GLY A 99 -24.70 -20.39 -0.98
N HIS A 100 -24.33 -19.23 -0.41
CA HIS A 100 -25.20 -18.05 -0.37
C HIS A 100 -24.94 -17.14 -1.57
N LYS A 101 -25.56 -17.46 -2.71
CA LYS A 101 -25.64 -16.56 -3.88
C LYS A 101 -26.60 -15.43 -3.54
N GLY A 102 -26.06 -14.28 -3.15
CA GLY A 102 -26.82 -13.09 -2.79
C GLY A 102 -26.43 -11.88 -3.63
N VAL A 103 -27.42 -11.05 -3.95
CA VAL A 103 -27.21 -9.66 -4.39
C VAL A 103 -27.43 -8.77 -3.16
N MET A 104 -26.51 -7.85 -2.91
CA MET A 104 -26.66 -6.87 -1.83
C MET A 104 -27.89 -6.02 -2.11
N SER A 105 -28.79 -5.91 -1.13
CA SER A 105 -29.95 -5.01 -1.26
C SER A 105 -29.49 -3.56 -1.29
N ILE A 106 -30.23 -2.72 -2.01
CA ILE A 106 -29.98 -1.27 -2.03
C ILE A 106 -29.99 -0.68 -0.63
N GLU A 107 -30.89 -1.13 0.25
CA GLU A 107 -30.95 -0.68 1.64
C GLU A 107 -29.63 -0.98 2.40
N THR A 108 -29.07 -2.17 2.23
CA THR A 108 -27.78 -2.53 2.83
C THR A 108 -26.64 -1.70 2.25
N ALA A 109 -26.63 -1.49 0.93
CA ALA A 109 -25.61 -0.65 0.28
C ALA A 109 -25.64 0.80 0.80
N LYS A 110 -26.83 1.38 0.96
CA LYS A 110 -27.04 2.72 1.54
C LYS A 110 -26.49 2.80 2.97
N LYS A 111 -26.86 1.84 3.84
CA LYS A 111 -26.34 1.76 5.21
C LYS A 111 -24.83 1.61 5.26
N ALA A 112 -24.23 0.85 4.35
CA ALA A 112 -22.78 0.69 4.26
C ALA A 112 -22.08 2.00 3.86
N ILE A 113 -22.62 2.73 2.89
CA ILE A 113 -22.11 4.05 2.48
C ILE A 113 -22.18 5.03 3.66
N GLU A 114 -23.33 5.14 4.32
CA GLU A 114 -23.52 6.01 5.49
C GLU A 114 -22.56 5.66 6.63
N TYR A 115 -22.34 4.36 6.88
CA TYR A 115 -21.38 3.89 7.87
C TYR A 115 -19.96 4.38 7.59
N VAL A 116 -19.51 4.26 6.33
CA VAL A 116 -18.15 4.71 5.92
C VAL A 116 -18.04 6.21 5.99
N VAL A 117 -19.05 6.95 5.53
CA VAL A 117 -19.10 8.41 5.64
C VAL A 117 -18.96 8.84 7.10
N LYS A 118 -19.70 8.23 8.02
CA LYS A 118 -19.64 8.53 9.46
C LYS A 118 -18.29 8.15 10.08
N ARG A 119 -17.72 7.00 9.69
CA ARG A 119 -16.45 6.47 10.23
C ARG A 119 -15.20 7.08 9.60
N SER A 120 -15.34 7.77 8.48
CA SER A 120 -14.22 8.46 7.83
C SER A 120 -13.77 9.75 8.53
N GLY A 121 -14.52 10.20 9.55
CA GLY A 121 -14.17 11.37 10.36
C GLY A 121 -13.92 12.62 9.53
N PRO A 122 -12.79 13.33 9.71
CA PRO A 122 -12.47 14.55 8.97
C PRO A 122 -12.05 14.31 7.52
N ARG A 123 -11.81 13.06 7.09
CA ARG A 123 -11.34 12.77 5.73
C ARG A 123 -12.38 13.18 4.71
N ARG A 124 -12.02 14.10 3.81
CA ARG A 124 -12.92 14.52 2.72
C ARG A 124 -12.98 13.46 1.62
N ASN A 125 -11.83 12.94 1.21
CA ASN A 125 -11.76 11.95 0.14
C ASN A 125 -11.91 10.54 0.72
N ILE A 126 -12.90 9.79 0.25
CA ILE A 126 -13.12 8.39 0.61
C ILE A 126 -13.33 7.54 -0.63
N GLU A 127 -13.09 6.25 -0.52
CA GLU A 127 -13.14 5.31 -1.65
C GLU A 127 -14.16 4.21 -1.39
N ILE A 128 -14.96 3.89 -2.41
CA ILE A 128 -15.93 2.80 -2.37
C ILE A 128 -15.67 1.91 -3.58
N ASP A 129 -15.21 0.71 -3.31
CA ASP A 129 -15.01 -0.32 -4.33
C ASP A 129 -16.24 -1.20 -4.45
N LEU A 130 -16.79 -1.30 -5.66
CA LEU A 130 -17.90 -2.18 -5.99
C LEU A 130 -17.31 -3.50 -6.48
N PHE A 131 -17.38 -4.51 -5.61
CA PHE A 131 -16.70 -5.79 -5.75
C PHE A 131 -17.70 -6.94 -5.65
N GLY A 132 -17.24 -8.15 -5.96
CA GLY A 132 -17.94 -9.38 -5.65
C GLY A 132 -17.54 -10.49 -6.61
N GLY A 133 -18.51 -11.29 -7.03
CA GLY A 133 -18.41 -12.16 -8.18
C GLY A 133 -18.24 -11.33 -9.45
N GLU A 134 -19.35 -10.98 -10.12
CA GLU A 134 -19.29 -10.04 -11.25
C GLU A 134 -20.30 -8.88 -11.12
N PRO A 135 -19.83 -7.69 -10.69
CA PRO A 135 -20.65 -6.48 -10.60
C PRO A 135 -21.42 -6.08 -11.87
N THR A 136 -20.91 -6.35 -13.08
CA THR A 136 -21.60 -5.97 -14.33
C THR A 136 -22.91 -6.73 -14.54
N MET A 137 -23.09 -7.89 -13.89
CA MET A 137 -24.34 -8.66 -13.94
C MET A 137 -25.52 -7.94 -13.28
N ILE A 138 -25.25 -6.94 -12.43
CA ILE A 138 -26.26 -6.12 -11.72
C ILE A 138 -26.01 -4.62 -11.94
N MET A 139 -25.66 -4.24 -13.18
CA MET A 139 -25.24 -2.87 -13.48
C MET A 139 -26.27 -1.78 -13.12
N ASP A 140 -27.56 -2.09 -13.14
CA ASP A 140 -28.58 -1.11 -12.74
C ASP A 140 -28.59 -0.87 -11.22
N THR A 141 -28.40 -1.93 -10.41
CA THR A 141 -28.16 -1.81 -8.97
C THR A 141 -26.88 -1.02 -8.68
N VAL A 142 -25.80 -1.27 -9.43
CA VAL A 142 -24.54 -0.50 -9.35
C VAL A 142 -24.79 1.00 -9.57
N LYS A 143 -25.55 1.37 -10.61
CA LYS A 143 -25.88 2.78 -10.89
C LYS A 143 -26.70 3.39 -9.76
N GLU A 144 -27.67 2.66 -9.22
CA GLU A 144 -28.52 3.15 -8.12
C GLU A 144 -27.70 3.41 -6.84
N ILE A 145 -26.75 2.53 -6.51
CA ILE A 145 -25.80 2.72 -5.39
C ILE A 145 -24.98 3.99 -5.59
N ILE A 146 -24.40 4.18 -6.79
CA ILE A 146 -23.59 5.36 -7.12
C ILE A 146 -24.45 6.62 -7.07
N GLN A 147 -25.65 6.59 -7.66
CA GLN A 147 -26.56 7.72 -7.70
C GLN A 147 -26.90 8.20 -6.29
N TYR A 148 -27.29 7.29 -5.40
CA TYR A 148 -27.59 7.63 -4.00
C TYR A 148 -26.40 8.32 -3.32
N ALA A 149 -25.19 7.80 -3.48
CA ALA A 149 -24.01 8.43 -2.89
C ALA A 149 -23.73 9.83 -3.47
N ARG A 150 -23.88 9.99 -4.78
CA ARG A 150 -23.67 11.26 -5.50
C ARG A 150 -24.68 12.34 -5.09
N GLU A 151 -25.93 11.97 -4.85
CA GLU A 151 -26.97 12.88 -4.38
C GLU A 151 -26.66 13.44 -2.98
N ASN A 152 -26.02 12.66 -2.11
CA ASN A 152 -25.73 13.02 -0.72
C ASN A 152 -24.30 13.57 -0.49
N GLU A 153 -23.42 13.46 -1.47
CA GLU A 153 -21.98 13.77 -1.36
C GLU A 153 -21.69 15.19 -0.86
N LYS A 154 -22.49 16.17 -1.33
CA LYS A 154 -22.39 17.57 -0.92
C LYS A 154 -22.77 17.77 0.54
N GLU A 155 -23.85 17.13 1.00
CA GLU A 155 -24.34 17.24 2.38
C GLU A 155 -23.34 16.62 3.36
N TRP A 156 -22.77 15.47 2.98
CA TRP A 156 -21.74 14.80 3.77
C TRP A 156 -20.38 15.51 3.74
N LYS A 157 -20.20 16.51 2.87
CA LYS A 157 -18.92 17.19 2.62
C LYS A 157 -17.80 16.20 2.29
N LYS A 158 -18.14 15.13 1.55
CA LYS A 158 -17.20 14.11 1.10
C LYS A 158 -16.93 14.26 -0.39
N ASN A 159 -15.87 13.61 -0.84
CA ASN A 159 -15.55 13.38 -2.24
C ASN A 159 -15.31 11.87 -2.39
N ILE A 160 -16.29 11.18 -2.94
CA ILE A 160 -16.36 9.73 -3.01
C ILE A 160 -15.83 9.29 -4.37
N ARG A 161 -14.72 8.55 -4.36
CA ARG A 161 -14.22 7.87 -5.56
C ARG A 161 -14.78 6.47 -5.62
N PHE A 162 -15.45 6.14 -6.72
CA PHE A 162 -15.90 4.78 -6.98
C PHE A 162 -14.87 4.03 -7.81
N THR A 163 -14.58 2.80 -7.41
CA THR A 163 -13.93 1.80 -8.24
C THR A 163 -14.88 0.62 -8.43
N LYS A 164 -14.64 -0.16 -9.47
CA LYS A 164 -15.37 -1.39 -9.74
C LYS A 164 -14.37 -2.42 -10.22
N THR A 165 -14.38 -3.60 -9.61
CA THR A 165 -13.59 -4.74 -10.08
C THR A 165 -14.48 -5.65 -10.91
N THR A 166 -14.07 -5.96 -12.15
CA THR A 166 -14.86 -6.74 -13.11
C THR A 166 -13.96 -7.65 -13.92
N ASN A 167 -14.48 -8.81 -14.31
CA ASN A 167 -13.87 -9.75 -15.25
C ASN A 167 -14.02 -9.32 -16.72
N ALA A 168 -14.83 -8.28 -16.99
CA ALA A 168 -15.05 -7.66 -18.29
C ALA A 168 -15.61 -8.57 -19.41
N THR A 169 -16.34 -9.62 -19.05
CA THR A 169 -17.00 -10.54 -20.01
C THR A 169 -18.42 -10.14 -20.35
#